data_AF-A0AAU0KHF3-F1
#
_entry.id   AF-A0AAU0KHF3-F1
#
_cell.length_a   1.000
_cell.length_b   1.000
_cell.length_c   1.000
_cell.angle_alpha   90.00
_cell.angle_beta   90.00
_cell.angle_gamma   90.00
#
_symmetry.space_group_name_H-M   'P 1'
#
loop_
_entity.id
_entity.type
_entity.pdbx_description
1 polymer ?
#
loop_
_entity_poly.entity_id
_entity_poly.type
_entity_poly.pdbx_seq_one_letter_code
_entity_poly.pdbx_strand_id
1 'polypeptide(L)'
;MINRIPIVALAVVGLLISRCMAAFQLGHIDSVWDPFFGDGTAKIITSEVSEAWPVADAGLGAAVYALEIVTGVIGDKRRWRTMPRVVLFFGILIVPLGVVSIFFIIIQPIVIGTWCTLCLVASLAMLLQIPYSFDEILATLQFLKDRRRQGKSIWHVLWHGDTMEAGSMDEANEFGGSFTAVLRQILRTGIRFTWTMAASIAIAITLMFSRVTFGTAGAAADSDHVIGLLVVTFSIMALSEVGRPLRFANVPLGAWLIAAPILLTGYSSLAATASVICGVLLILLALPRGPIESR
;
A
#
# COMPACT_ATOMS: atom_id res chain seq x y z
N MET A 1 -20.34 6.00 4.88
CA MET A 1 -20.44 5.20 3.63
C MET A 1 -19.07 4.70 3.19
N ILE A 2 -18.79 3.40 3.32
CA ILE A 2 -17.57 2.77 2.79
C ILE A 2 -17.78 2.57 1.29
N ASN A 3 -17.10 3.36 0.46
CA ASN A 3 -17.09 3.14 -0.98
C ASN A 3 -15.93 2.20 -1.31
N ARG A 4 -16.24 0.98 -1.78
CA ARG A 4 -15.25 -0.07 -2.11
C ARG A 4 -14.79 -0.01 -3.56
N ILE A 5 -15.40 0.86 -4.36
CA ILE A 5 -15.03 1.06 -5.77
C ILE A 5 -13.54 1.39 -5.95
N PRO A 6 -12.90 2.25 -5.12
CA PRO A 6 -11.45 2.51 -5.24
C PRO A 6 -10.62 1.24 -5.14
N ILE A 7 -10.93 0.41 -4.15
CA ILE A 7 -10.22 -0.83 -3.85
C ILE A 7 -10.36 -1.80 -5.04
N VAL A 8 -11.59 -2.04 -5.49
CA VAL A 8 -11.85 -2.96 -6.62
C VAL A 8 -11.21 -2.44 -7.90
N ALA A 9 -11.25 -1.13 -8.16
CA ALA A 9 -10.60 -0.53 -9.32
C ALA A 9 -9.07 -0.72 -9.27
N LEU A 10 -8.44 -0.50 -8.12
CA LEU A 10 -7.01 -0.73 -7.92
C LEU A 10 -6.64 -2.20 -8.10
N ALA A 11 -7.46 -3.12 -7.59
CA ALA A 11 -7.28 -4.56 -7.76
C ALA A 11 -7.42 -4.99 -9.24
N VAL A 12 -8.31 -4.36 -10.02
CA VAL A 12 -8.40 -4.58 -11.48
C VAL A 12 -7.13 -4.11 -12.19
N VAL A 13 -6.59 -2.95 -11.82
CA VAL A 13 -5.30 -2.48 -12.38
C VAL A 13 -4.18 -3.47 -12.04
N GLY A 14 -4.08 -3.90 -10.79
CA GLY A 14 -3.14 -4.92 -10.35
C GLY A 14 -3.28 -6.23 -11.12
N LEU A 15 -4.51 -6.72 -11.30
CA LEU A 15 -4.81 -7.94 -12.05
C LEU A 15 -4.32 -7.84 -13.50
N LEU A 16 -4.59 -6.74 -14.19
CA LEU A 16 -4.19 -6.57 -15.59
C LEU A 16 -2.67 -6.55 -15.74
N ILE A 17 -1.97 -5.85 -14.84
CA ILE A 17 -0.51 -5.80 -14.83
C ILE A 17 0.08 -7.18 -14.52
N SER A 18 -0.37 -7.81 -13.44
CA SER A 18 0.08 -9.14 -13.03
C SER A 18 -0.20 -10.20 -14.09
N ARG A 19 -1.34 -10.13 -14.78
CA ARG A 19 -1.66 -11.02 -15.91
C ARG A 19 -0.69 -10.84 -17.07
N CYS A 20 -0.34 -9.61 -17.41
CA CYS A 20 0.63 -9.32 -18.47
C CYS A 20 2.01 -9.92 -18.14
N MET A 21 2.51 -9.68 -16.93
CA MET A 21 3.78 -10.24 -16.47
C MET A 21 3.74 -11.77 -16.38
N ALA A 22 2.64 -12.35 -15.89
CA ALA A 22 2.47 -13.80 -15.82
C ALA A 22 2.43 -14.44 -17.22
N ALA A 23 1.84 -13.78 -18.21
CA ALA A 23 1.86 -14.26 -19.59
C ALA A 23 3.29 -14.34 -20.13
N PHE A 24 4.16 -13.39 -19.77
CA PHE A 24 5.57 -13.43 -20.15
C PHE A 24 6.32 -14.55 -19.41
N GLN A 25 6.16 -14.66 -18.09
CA GLN A 25 6.80 -15.72 -17.29
C GLN A 25 6.43 -17.14 -17.73
N LEU A 26 5.20 -17.34 -18.20
CA LEU A 26 4.72 -18.62 -18.70
C LEU A 26 5.04 -18.87 -20.18
N GLY A 27 5.73 -17.94 -20.86
CA GLY A 27 6.11 -18.07 -22.27
C GLY A 27 4.94 -17.90 -23.25
N HIS A 28 3.84 -17.28 -22.84
CA HIS A 28 2.72 -16.97 -23.75
C HIS A 28 2.98 -15.72 -24.61
N ILE A 29 3.92 -14.85 -24.20
CA ILE A 29 4.36 -13.67 -24.94
C ILE A 29 5.88 -13.54 -24.87
N ASP A 30 6.50 -13.08 -25.96
CA ASP A 30 7.97 -13.02 -26.10
C ASP A 30 8.60 -11.75 -25.52
N SER A 31 7.79 -10.74 -25.21
CA SER A 31 8.26 -9.45 -24.71
C SER A 31 7.28 -8.86 -23.70
N VAL A 32 7.80 -8.18 -22.68
CA VAL A 32 7.02 -7.43 -21.68
C VAL A 32 7.33 -5.94 -21.79
N TRP A 33 6.29 -5.12 -21.62
CA TRP A 33 6.41 -3.67 -21.73
C TRP A 33 7.04 -3.04 -20.48
N ASP A 34 8.07 -2.23 -20.66
CA ASP A 34 8.64 -1.37 -19.61
C ASP A 34 9.07 -0.01 -20.22
N PRO A 35 8.36 1.08 -19.90
CA PRO A 35 8.60 2.39 -20.52
C PRO A 35 9.79 3.16 -19.92
N PHE A 36 10.25 2.83 -18.71
CA PHE A 36 11.26 3.63 -18.00
C PHE A 36 12.59 2.89 -17.84
N PHE A 37 12.59 1.56 -17.79
CA PHE A 37 13.78 0.78 -17.43
C PHE A 37 14.21 -0.24 -18.50
N GLY A 38 13.77 -0.09 -19.74
CA GLY A 38 14.20 -0.95 -20.87
C GLY A 38 13.81 -2.40 -20.64
N ASP A 39 14.76 -3.32 -20.52
CA ASP A 39 14.46 -4.74 -20.21
C ASP A 39 14.27 -5.01 -18.71
N GLY A 40 14.14 -3.97 -17.87
CA GLY A 40 14.09 -4.07 -16.41
C GLY A 40 12.98 -4.97 -15.89
N THR A 41 11.75 -4.79 -16.38
CA THR A 41 10.62 -5.67 -16.04
C THR A 41 10.91 -7.14 -16.39
N ALA A 42 11.41 -7.42 -17.59
CA ALA A 42 11.75 -8.78 -18.01
C ALA A 42 12.78 -9.42 -17.07
N LYS A 43 13.88 -8.72 -16.79
CA LYS A 43 14.95 -9.19 -15.90
C LYS A 43 14.48 -9.48 -14.46
N ILE A 44 13.53 -8.69 -13.95
CA ILE A 44 13.04 -8.85 -12.58
C ILE A 44 12.11 -10.06 -12.46
N ILE A 45 11.18 -10.23 -13.40
CA ILE A 45 10.21 -11.33 -13.37
C ILE A 45 10.81 -12.67 -13.81
N THR A 46 12.05 -12.69 -14.32
CA THR A 46 12.82 -13.92 -14.58
C THR A 46 14.09 -13.97 -13.73
N SER A 47 14.10 -13.28 -12.58
CA SER A 47 15.23 -13.31 -11.65
C SER A 47 15.19 -14.58 -10.80
N GLU A 48 16.34 -14.99 -10.24
CA GLU A 48 16.42 -16.13 -9.32
C GLU A 48 15.44 -16.03 -8.15
N VAL A 49 15.14 -14.82 -7.68
CA VAL A 49 14.19 -14.59 -6.59
C VAL A 49 12.74 -14.81 -7.04
N SER A 50 12.42 -14.45 -8.28
CA SER A 50 11.11 -14.69 -8.89
C SER A 50 10.90 -16.19 -9.17
N GLU A 51 11.94 -16.85 -9.71
CA GLU A 51 11.92 -18.29 -10.03
C GLU A 51 12.03 -19.20 -8.79
N ALA A 52 12.39 -18.66 -7.63
CA ALA A 52 12.41 -19.43 -6.38
C ALA A 52 11.03 -19.93 -5.93
N TRP A 53 9.96 -19.38 -6.49
CA TRP A 53 8.59 -19.80 -6.19
C TRP A 53 8.15 -20.96 -7.09
N PRO A 54 7.35 -21.91 -6.58
CA PRO A 54 6.87 -23.06 -7.36
C PRO A 54 5.90 -22.66 -8.48
N VAL A 55 5.41 -21.42 -8.45
CA VAL A 55 4.51 -20.81 -9.43
C VAL A 55 5.04 -19.44 -9.79
N ALA A 56 4.74 -18.98 -11.00
CA ALA A 56 5.02 -17.61 -11.44
C ALA A 56 4.49 -16.60 -10.41
N ASP A 57 5.36 -15.78 -9.83
CA ASP A 57 5.01 -14.81 -8.78
C ASP A 57 3.96 -13.79 -9.26
N ALA A 58 4.03 -13.34 -10.52
CA ALA A 58 3.02 -12.49 -11.12
C ALA A 58 1.69 -13.25 -11.33
N GLY A 59 1.75 -14.56 -11.58
CA GLY A 59 0.59 -15.43 -11.62
C GLY A 59 -0.11 -15.56 -10.26
N LEU A 60 0.67 -15.74 -9.19
CA LEU A 60 0.17 -15.73 -7.81
C LEU A 60 -0.46 -14.38 -7.46
N GLY A 61 0.21 -13.27 -7.82
CA GLY A 61 -0.34 -11.92 -7.66
C GLY A 61 -1.67 -11.74 -8.39
N ALA A 62 -1.77 -12.20 -9.66
CA ALA A 62 -2.99 -12.15 -10.43
C ALA A 62 -4.14 -12.93 -9.77
N ALA A 63 -3.85 -14.13 -9.23
CA ALA A 63 -4.85 -14.91 -8.52
C ALA A 63 -5.39 -14.18 -7.29
N VAL A 64 -4.52 -13.51 -6.53
CA VAL A 64 -5.00 -12.77 -5.36
C VAL A 64 -5.74 -11.49 -5.75
N TYR A 65 -5.30 -10.73 -6.75
CA TYR A 65 -6.08 -9.60 -7.25
C TYR A 65 -7.49 -10.03 -7.72
N ALA A 66 -7.61 -11.21 -8.35
CA ALA A 66 -8.92 -11.75 -8.70
C ALA A 66 -9.77 -12.07 -7.46
N LEU A 67 -9.18 -12.66 -6.41
CA LEU A 67 -9.85 -12.89 -5.13
C LEU A 67 -10.24 -11.57 -4.44
N GLU A 68 -9.39 -10.55 -4.49
CA GLU A 68 -9.68 -9.20 -3.96
C GLU A 68 -10.87 -8.57 -4.68
N ILE A 69 -10.95 -8.68 -6.01
CA ILE A 69 -12.09 -8.19 -6.78
C ILE A 69 -13.38 -8.91 -6.37
N VAL A 70 -13.36 -10.24 -6.34
CA VAL A 70 -14.53 -11.05 -6.00
C VAL A 70 -15.00 -10.71 -4.58
N THR A 71 -14.09 -10.74 -3.61
CA THR A 71 -14.43 -10.45 -2.21
C THR A 71 -14.73 -8.98 -1.96
N GLY A 72 -14.19 -8.05 -2.75
CA GLY A 72 -14.49 -6.62 -2.69
C GLY A 72 -15.88 -6.26 -3.20
N VAL A 73 -16.40 -7.00 -4.19
CA VAL A 73 -17.75 -6.81 -4.76
C VAL A 73 -18.83 -7.49 -3.89
N ILE A 74 -18.50 -8.53 -3.14
CA ILE A 74 -19.44 -9.22 -2.26
C ILE A 74 -19.84 -8.36 -1.05
N GLY A 75 -21.15 -8.21 -0.85
CA GLY A 75 -21.76 -7.68 0.38
C GLY A 75 -22.11 -6.20 0.34
N ASP A 76 -23.05 -5.81 1.21
CA ASP A 76 -23.58 -4.44 1.32
C ASP A 76 -22.69 -3.54 2.23
N LYS A 77 -23.04 -2.26 2.43
CA LYS A 77 -22.40 -1.34 3.39
C LYS A 77 -22.34 -1.90 4.82
N ARG A 78 -23.21 -2.85 5.14
CA ARG A 78 -23.33 -3.54 6.44
C ARG A 78 -22.47 -4.81 6.56
N ARG A 79 -21.66 -5.13 5.56
CA ARG A 79 -20.84 -6.36 5.51
C ARG A 79 -19.95 -6.57 6.73
N TRP A 80 -19.38 -5.51 7.28
CA TRP A 80 -18.54 -5.56 8.48
C TRP A 80 -19.21 -6.22 9.68
N ARG A 81 -20.56 -6.20 9.76
CA ARG A 81 -21.37 -6.90 10.77
C ARG A 81 -22.09 -8.15 10.27
N THR A 82 -22.52 -8.19 9.01
CA THR A 82 -23.29 -9.32 8.46
C THR A 82 -22.42 -10.44 7.90
N MET A 83 -21.22 -10.13 7.43
CA MET A 83 -20.24 -11.12 6.95
C MET A 83 -18.83 -10.79 7.44
N PRO A 84 -18.57 -10.76 8.76
CA PRO A 84 -17.25 -10.43 9.32
C PRO A 84 -16.10 -11.25 8.72
N ARG A 85 -16.34 -12.53 8.43
CA ARG A 85 -15.35 -13.43 7.80
C ARG A 85 -14.83 -12.91 6.46
N VAL A 86 -15.69 -12.32 5.62
CA VAL A 86 -15.30 -11.85 4.28
C VAL A 86 -14.40 -10.62 4.42
N VAL A 87 -14.71 -9.73 5.37
CA VAL A 87 -13.90 -8.54 5.65
C VAL A 87 -12.52 -8.92 6.17
N LEU A 88 -12.45 -9.85 7.13
CA LEU A 88 -11.15 -10.27 7.67
C LEU A 88 -10.34 -11.03 6.63
N PHE A 89 -10.96 -11.91 5.84
CA PHE A 89 -10.29 -12.58 4.72
C PHE A 89 -9.75 -11.55 3.72
N PHE A 90 -10.54 -10.53 3.40
CA PHE A 90 -10.11 -9.44 2.53
C PHE A 90 -8.87 -8.71 3.06
N GLY A 91 -8.84 -8.39 4.37
CA GLY A 91 -7.65 -7.82 5.02
C GLY A 91 -6.43 -8.75 5.01
N ILE A 92 -6.65 -10.08 5.12
CA ILE A 92 -5.60 -11.10 5.02
C ILE A 92 -5.04 -11.20 3.59
N LEU A 93 -5.80 -10.85 2.56
CA LEU A 93 -5.25 -10.77 1.19
C LEU A 93 -4.36 -9.53 1.05
N ILE A 94 -4.88 -8.36 1.41
CA ILE A 94 -4.19 -7.08 1.16
C ILE A 94 -2.93 -6.92 2.00
N VAL A 95 -3.00 -7.12 3.32
CA VAL A 95 -1.91 -6.69 4.22
C VAL A 95 -0.63 -7.50 4.01
N PRO A 96 -0.66 -8.85 4.03
CA PRO A 96 0.52 -9.67 3.75
C PRO A 96 1.06 -9.45 2.33
N LEU A 97 0.19 -9.31 1.33
CA LEU A 97 0.64 -9.04 -0.03
C LEU A 97 1.27 -7.66 -0.19
N GLY A 98 0.75 -6.65 0.50
CA GLY A 98 1.40 -5.35 0.58
C GLY A 98 2.83 -5.49 1.10
N VAL A 99 3.04 -6.25 2.18
CA VAL A 99 4.38 -6.51 2.74
C VAL A 99 5.29 -7.24 1.74
N VAL A 100 4.80 -8.30 1.10
CA VAL A 100 5.54 -9.05 0.08
C VAL A 100 5.89 -8.16 -1.12
N SER A 101 4.95 -7.31 -1.56
CA SER A 101 5.16 -6.37 -2.66
C SER A 101 6.25 -5.34 -2.32
N ILE A 102 6.22 -4.79 -1.11
CA ILE A 102 7.25 -3.85 -0.62
C ILE A 102 8.62 -4.55 -0.60
N PHE A 103 8.69 -5.78 -0.09
CA PHE A 103 9.92 -6.57 -0.10
C PHE A 103 10.46 -6.75 -1.52
N PHE A 104 9.61 -7.12 -2.47
CA PHE A 104 10.02 -7.26 -3.87
C PHE A 104 10.52 -5.96 -4.48
N ILE A 105 9.95 -4.79 -4.11
CA ILE A 105 10.46 -3.50 -4.57
C ILE A 105 11.83 -3.18 -3.95
N ILE A 106 12.05 -3.47 -2.67
CA ILE A 106 13.35 -3.25 -2.00
C ILE A 106 14.48 -3.99 -2.71
N ILE A 107 14.27 -5.25 -3.07
CA ILE A 107 15.34 -6.08 -3.63
C ILE A 107 15.68 -5.72 -5.09
N GLN A 108 14.81 -5.04 -5.84
CA GLN A 108 15.06 -4.82 -7.29
C GLN A 108 16.36 -4.03 -7.53
N PRO A 109 16.55 -2.81 -6.98
CA PRO A 109 17.78 -2.08 -7.23
C PRO A 109 18.98 -2.60 -6.41
N ILE A 110 18.73 -3.27 -5.28
CA ILE A 110 19.80 -3.72 -4.37
C ILE A 110 20.42 -5.03 -4.84
N VAL A 111 19.58 -6.01 -5.20
CA VAL A 111 20.01 -7.37 -5.54
C VAL A 111 20.10 -7.56 -7.06
N ILE A 112 19.10 -7.08 -7.80
CA ILE A 112 19.00 -7.30 -9.26
C ILE A 112 19.68 -6.17 -10.04
N GLY A 113 19.80 -4.98 -9.44
CA GLY A 113 20.44 -3.81 -10.05
C GLY A 113 19.60 -3.12 -11.12
N THR A 114 18.28 -3.36 -11.14
CA THR A 114 17.35 -2.72 -12.07
C THR A 114 15.99 -2.47 -11.41
N TRP A 115 15.07 -1.87 -12.15
CA TRP A 115 13.72 -1.55 -11.68
C TRP A 115 12.69 -2.09 -12.66
N CYS A 116 11.51 -2.42 -12.15
CA CYS A 116 10.40 -2.92 -12.94
C CYS A 116 9.26 -1.91 -12.86
N THR A 117 8.99 -1.21 -13.97
CA THR A 117 7.91 -0.19 -14.00
C THR A 117 6.58 -0.80 -13.60
N LEU A 118 6.26 -1.96 -14.18
CA LEU A 118 4.99 -2.64 -13.93
C LEU A 118 4.85 -3.07 -12.46
N CYS A 119 5.93 -3.54 -11.85
CA CYS A 119 5.97 -3.95 -10.45
C CYS A 119 5.78 -2.74 -9.51
N LEU A 120 6.40 -1.60 -9.81
CA LEU A 120 6.21 -0.36 -9.05
C LEU A 120 4.75 0.11 -9.10
N VAL A 121 4.13 0.08 -10.27
CA VAL A 121 2.72 0.47 -10.44
C VAL A 121 1.79 -0.50 -9.72
N ALA A 122 2.02 -1.81 -9.85
CA ALA A 122 1.23 -2.83 -9.15
C ALA A 122 1.39 -2.73 -7.63
N SER A 123 2.61 -2.55 -7.13
CA SER A 123 2.90 -2.37 -5.70
C SER A 123 2.25 -1.09 -5.16
N LEU A 124 2.28 0.02 -5.92
CA LEU A 124 1.58 1.26 -5.57
C LEU A 124 0.07 1.04 -5.51
N ALA A 125 -0.51 0.32 -6.47
CA ALA A 125 -1.93 0.01 -6.48
C ALA A 125 -2.32 -0.77 -5.22
N MET A 126 -1.57 -1.82 -4.88
CA MET A 126 -1.76 -2.61 -3.65
C MET A 126 -1.63 -1.76 -2.38
N LEU A 127 -0.57 -0.93 -2.30
CA LEU A 127 -0.30 -0.08 -1.15
C LEU A 127 -1.40 0.95 -0.93
N LEU A 128 -2.01 1.48 -2.00
CA LEU A 128 -3.17 2.37 -1.91
C LEU A 128 -4.43 1.66 -1.43
N GLN A 129 -4.59 0.34 -1.63
CA GLN A 129 -5.75 -0.41 -1.11
C GLN A 129 -5.75 -0.49 0.42
N ILE A 130 -4.56 -0.55 1.04
CA ILE A 130 -4.38 -0.69 2.49
C ILE A 130 -5.18 0.37 3.29
N PRO A 131 -4.96 1.68 3.10
CA PRO A 131 -5.68 2.71 3.85
C PRO A 131 -7.20 2.67 3.63
N TYR A 132 -7.67 2.32 2.43
CA TYR A 132 -9.11 2.15 2.18
C TYR A 132 -9.71 0.96 2.94
N SER A 133 -8.93 -0.10 3.21
CA SER A 133 -9.39 -1.30 3.91
C SER A 133 -9.46 -1.13 5.44
N PHE A 134 -8.69 -0.19 6.01
CA PHE A 134 -8.55 -0.05 7.47
C PHE A 134 -9.86 0.24 8.19
N ASP A 135 -10.70 1.11 7.64
CA ASP A 135 -11.97 1.50 8.27
C ASP A 135 -12.88 0.28 8.45
N GLU A 136 -12.97 -0.58 7.44
CA GLU A 136 -13.84 -1.76 7.52
C GLU A 136 -13.26 -2.85 8.42
N ILE A 137 -11.95 -3.11 8.31
CA ILE A 137 -11.27 -4.10 9.15
C ILE A 137 -11.41 -3.69 10.62
N LEU A 138 -11.14 -2.43 10.96
CA LEU A 138 -11.23 -1.95 12.33
C LEU A 138 -12.68 -1.98 12.83
N ALA A 139 -13.66 -1.58 12.02
CA ALA A 139 -15.07 -1.68 12.38
C ALA A 139 -15.48 -3.14 12.69
N THR A 140 -15.06 -4.10 11.88
CA THR A 140 -15.28 -5.53 12.16
C THR A 140 -14.59 -5.98 13.45
N LEU A 141 -13.35 -5.57 13.70
CA LEU A 141 -12.62 -5.93 14.93
C LEU A 141 -13.29 -5.33 16.18
N GLN A 142 -13.72 -4.07 16.12
CA GLN A 142 -14.46 -3.40 17.19
C GLN A 142 -15.78 -4.11 17.46
N PHE A 143 -16.53 -4.45 16.41
CA PHE A 143 -17.76 -5.23 16.51
C PHE A 143 -17.57 -6.59 17.19
N LEU A 144 -16.55 -7.35 16.78
CA LEU A 144 -16.24 -8.65 17.40
C LEU A 144 -15.84 -8.50 18.87
N LYS A 145 -15.08 -7.44 19.21
CA LYS A 145 -14.71 -7.11 20.59
C LYS A 145 -15.93 -6.78 21.44
N ASP A 146 -16.89 -6.03 20.91
CA ASP A 146 -18.11 -5.65 21.61
C ASP A 146 -19.04 -6.85 21.82
N ARG A 147 -19.17 -7.75 20.83
CA ARG A 147 -19.94 -9.00 20.99
C ARG A 147 -19.31 -9.96 21.97
N ARG A 148 -17.97 -10.03 22.02
CA ARG A 148 -17.25 -10.78 23.05
C ARG A 148 -17.55 -10.23 24.46
N ARG A 149 -17.59 -8.91 24.62
CA ARG A 149 -17.94 -8.26 25.90
C ARG A 149 -19.38 -8.54 26.33
N GLN A 150 -20.29 -8.75 25.39
CA GLN A 150 -21.68 -9.16 25.63
C GLN A 150 -21.83 -10.67 25.87
N GLY A 151 -20.73 -11.43 25.99
CA GLY A 151 -20.75 -12.87 26.26
C GLY A 151 -21.10 -13.75 25.06
N LYS A 152 -21.21 -13.19 23.85
CA LYS A 152 -21.47 -13.99 22.64
C LYS A 152 -20.22 -14.72 22.17
N SER A 153 -20.39 -15.92 21.60
CA SER A 153 -19.31 -16.69 21.00
C SER A 153 -18.77 -16.00 19.74
N ILE A 154 -17.49 -15.61 19.76
CA ILE A 154 -16.83 -14.94 18.62
C ILE A 154 -16.88 -15.80 17.37
N TRP A 155 -16.68 -17.11 17.50
CA TRP A 155 -16.72 -18.04 16.37
C TRP A 155 -18.08 -18.04 15.66
N HIS A 156 -19.16 -17.99 16.44
CA HIS A 156 -20.51 -17.95 15.89
C HIS A 156 -20.76 -16.62 15.16
N VAL A 157 -20.42 -15.50 15.80
CA VAL A 157 -20.57 -14.15 15.23
C VAL A 157 -19.69 -13.94 14.00
N LEU A 158 -18.48 -14.49 13.98
CA LEU A 158 -17.57 -14.40 12.83
C LEU A 158 -18.14 -15.10 11.60
N TRP A 159 -18.75 -16.27 11.79
CA TRP A 159 -19.26 -17.09 10.69
C TRP A 159 -20.64 -16.65 10.18
N HIS A 160 -21.54 -16.26 11.09
CA HIS A 160 -22.93 -15.93 10.76
C HIS A 160 -23.23 -14.43 10.74
N GLY A 161 -22.34 -13.60 11.28
CA GLY A 161 -22.61 -12.19 11.55
C GLY A 161 -23.54 -11.99 12.74
N ASP A 162 -23.90 -10.74 13.01
CA ASP A 162 -24.93 -10.38 13.98
C ASP A 162 -25.67 -9.11 13.52
N THR A 163 -26.89 -8.90 14.00
CA THR A 163 -27.67 -7.71 13.69
C THR A 163 -27.70 -6.75 14.88
N MET A 164 -27.71 -5.44 14.60
CA MET A 164 -28.02 -4.40 15.58
C MET A 164 -29.41 -3.87 15.25
N GLU A 165 -30.28 -3.80 16.25
CA GLU A 165 -31.68 -3.36 16.09
C GLU A 165 -31.81 -1.85 15.84
N ALA A 166 -30.78 -1.06 16.14
CA ALA A 166 -30.76 0.39 15.93
C ALA A 166 -29.80 0.76 14.80
N GLY A 167 -30.32 0.97 13.60
CA GLY A 167 -29.58 1.57 12.49
C GLY A 167 -30.54 2.21 11.52
N SER A 168 -30.62 3.55 11.54
CA SER A 168 -31.33 4.32 10.53
C SER A 168 -30.82 3.94 9.14
N MET A 169 -31.73 3.83 8.18
CA MET A 169 -31.38 3.74 6.77
C MET A 169 -30.57 4.99 6.41
N ASP A 170 -29.28 4.81 6.10
CA ASP A 170 -28.53 5.83 5.37
C ASP A 170 -29.19 5.95 3.99
N GLU A 171 -30.07 6.93 3.84
CA GLU A 171 -30.62 7.31 2.55
C GLU A 171 -29.50 7.88 1.66
N ALA A 172 -29.57 7.48 0.39
CA ALA A 172 -28.87 8.03 -0.77
C ALA A 172 -27.33 7.89 -0.84
N ASN A 173 -26.89 7.09 -1.82
CA ASN A 173 -26.57 7.73 -3.10
C ASN A 173 -26.78 6.72 -4.22
N GLU A 174 -27.71 7.07 -5.11
CA GLU A 174 -27.97 6.41 -6.38
C GLU A 174 -26.69 6.35 -7.21
N PHE A 175 -26.51 5.23 -7.92
CA PHE A 175 -25.49 5.04 -8.95
C PHE A 175 -25.84 5.89 -10.20
N GLY A 176 -25.79 7.22 -10.07
CA GLY A 176 -26.12 8.17 -11.12
C GLY A 176 -25.16 9.36 -11.10
N GLY A 177 -23.94 9.17 -11.59
CA GLY A 177 -22.95 10.25 -11.68
C GLY A 177 -21.97 10.04 -12.83
N SER A 178 -21.52 11.14 -13.45
CA SER A 178 -20.46 11.13 -14.46
C SER A 178 -19.18 10.47 -13.91
N PHE A 179 -18.40 9.80 -14.75
CA PHE A 179 -17.13 9.13 -14.40
C PHE A 179 -16.21 10.02 -13.54
N THR A 180 -16.18 11.33 -13.81
CA THR A 180 -15.41 12.32 -13.06
C THR A 180 -15.94 12.58 -11.65
N ALA A 181 -17.25 12.49 -11.43
CA ALA A 181 -17.86 12.61 -10.11
C ALA A 181 -17.54 11.38 -9.25
N VAL A 182 -17.58 10.19 -9.84
CA VAL A 182 -17.16 8.93 -9.19
C VAL A 182 -15.68 9.00 -8.83
N LEU A 183 -14.80 9.46 -9.74
CA LEU A 183 -13.37 9.61 -9.47
C LEU A 183 -13.07 10.64 -8.36
N ARG A 184 -13.76 11.78 -8.36
CA ARG A 184 -13.63 12.80 -7.31
C ARG A 184 -14.13 12.28 -5.96
N GLN A 185 -15.18 11.48 -5.96
CA GLN A 185 -15.68 10.83 -4.74
C GLN A 185 -14.69 9.77 -4.24
N ILE A 186 -14.11 8.95 -5.11
CA ILE A 186 -13.06 7.97 -4.79
C ILE A 186 -11.86 8.63 -4.09
N LEU A 187 -11.41 9.79 -4.59
CA LEU A 187 -10.29 10.53 -4.02
C LEU A 187 -10.62 11.22 -2.68
N ARG A 188 -11.90 11.42 -2.36
CA ARG A 188 -12.36 12.10 -1.13
C ARG A 188 -12.86 11.16 -0.04
N THR A 189 -13.20 9.92 -0.38
CA THR A 189 -13.83 8.97 0.57
C THR A 189 -12.75 8.06 1.17
N GLY A 190 -12.45 8.14 2.46
CA GLY A 190 -11.54 7.21 3.17
C GLY A 190 -10.05 7.59 3.17
N ILE A 191 -9.57 8.35 2.18
CA ILE A 191 -8.21 8.91 2.15
C ILE A 191 -8.28 10.42 2.35
N ARG A 192 -7.58 10.95 3.35
CA ARG A 192 -7.41 12.39 3.55
C ARG A 192 -5.99 12.78 3.16
N PHE A 193 -5.88 13.41 2.00
CA PHE A 193 -4.62 13.93 1.51
C PHE A 193 -4.17 15.12 2.37
N THR A 194 -3.25 14.88 3.29
CA THR A 194 -2.57 15.95 4.03
C THR A 194 -1.31 16.36 3.28
N TRP A 195 -1.07 17.66 3.17
CA TRP A 195 0.15 18.18 2.56
C TRP A 195 1.42 17.61 3.21
N THR A 196 1.38 17.34 4.52
CA THR A 196 2.55 16.78 5.22
C THR A 196 2.92 15.39 4.72
N MET A 197 1.94 14.49 4.54
CA MET A 197 2.21 13.14 4.00
C MET A 197 2.56 13.19 2.52
N ALA A 198 1.97 14.10 1.75
CA ALA A 198 2.35 14.34 0.37
C ALA A 198 3.84 14.75 0.24
N ALA A 199 4.28 15.69 1.08
CA ALA A 199 5.66 16.11 1.16
C ALA A 199 6.59 14.97 1.61
N SER A 200 6.18 14.17 2.62
CA SER A 200 6.94 13.00 3.05
C SER A 200 7.10 11.97 1.92
N ILE A 201 6.04 11.70 1.14
CA ILE A 201 6.10 10.80 -0.02
C ILE A 201 7.06 11.36 -1.08
N ALA A 202 7.00 12.65 -1.39
CA ALA A 202 7.88 13.27 -2.38
C ALA A 202 9.37 13.20 -1.97
N ILE A 203 9.67 13.50 -0.70
CA ILE A 203 11.03 13.35 -0.14
C ILE A 203 11.47 11.90 -0.25
N ALA A 204 10.61 10.96 0.12
CA ALA A 204 10.92 9.54 0.14
C ALA A 204 11.15 8.96 -1.25
N ILE A 205 10.36 9.37 -2.26
CA ILE A 205 10.62 9.01 -3.66
C ILE A 205 11.97 9.57 -4.12
N THR A 206 12.33 10.79 -3.71
CA THR A 206 13.64 11.37 -4.03
C THR A 206 14.79 10.55 -3.44
N LEU A 207 14.62 10.01 -2.21
CA LEU A 207 15.58 9.09 -1.58
C LEU A 207 15.63 7.73 -2.28
N MET A 208 14.50 7.20 -2.75
CA MET A 208 14.47 5.95 -3.53
C MET A 208 15.34 6.01 -4.79
N PHE A 209 15.48 7.20 -5.38
CA PHE A 209 16.32 7.48 -6.54
C PHE A 209 17.62 8.23 -6.17
N SER A 210 18.11 8.12 -4.93
CA SER A 210 19.29 8.84 -4.42
C SER A 210 20.55 8.65 -5.26
N ARG A 211 20.70 7.46 -5.89
CA ARG A 211 21.77 7.17 -6.86
C ARG A 211 21.82 8.17 -8.01
N VAL A 212 20.65 8.59 -8.50
CA VAL A 212 20.49 9.52 -9.63
C VAL A 212 20.42 10.97 -9.14
N THR A 213 19.72 11.23 -8.04
CA THR A 213 19.46 12.60 -7.56
C THR A 213 20.62 13.19 -6.77
N PHE A 214 21.32 12.37 -5.97
CA PHE A 214 22.40 12.82 -5.08
C PHE A 214 23.75 12.12 -5.34
N GLY A 215 23.79 11.15 -6.25
CA GLY A 215 25.01 10.41 -6.59
C GLY A 215 25.51 9.51 -5.46
N THR A 216 24.60 9.02 -4.60
CA THR A 216 24.97 8.06 -3.54
C THR A 216 25.35 6.71 -4.14
N ALA A 217 26.25 6.00 -3.45
CA ALA A 217 26.77 4.72 -3.91
C ALA A 217 26.84 3.69 -2.78
N GLY A 218 26.90 2.41 -3.14
CA GLY A 218 27.02 1.29 -2.20
C GLY A 218 25.96 1.31 -1.09
N ALA A 219 26.40 1.11 0.15
CA ALA A 219 25.54 1.01 1.32
C ALA A 219 24.67 2.26 1.57
N ALA A 220 25.16 3.46 1.24
CA ALA A 220 24.39 4.70 1.36
C ALA A 220 23.14 4.66 0.46
N ALA A 221 23.32 4.30 -0.81
CA ALA A 221 22.21 4.23 -1.77
C ALA A 221 21.20 3.13 -1.41
N ASP A 222 21.67 1.98 -0.96
CA ASP A 222 20.79 0.88 -0.51
C ASP A 222 19.98 1.29 0.72
N SER A 223 20.63 1.99 1.66
CA SER A 223 19.96 2.52 2.86
C SER A 223 18.91 3.56 2.50
N ASP A 224 19.25 4.55 1.68
CA ASP A 224 18.30 5.58 1.20
C ASP A 224 17.10 4.95 0.49
N HIS A 225 17.33 3.92 -0.33
CA HIS A 225 16.28 3.21 -1.03
C HIS A 225 15.31 2.52 -0.07
N VAL A 226 15.83 1.73 0.88
CA VAL A 226 15.02 1.05 1.90
C VAL A 226 14.21 2.06 2.71
N ILE A 227 14.87 3.10 3.20
CA ILE A 227 14.22 4.11 4.06
C ILE A 227 13.19 4.89 3.26
N GLY A 228 13.49 5.29 2.03
CA GLY A 228 12.54 5.92 1.13
C GLY A 228 11.29 5.07 0.94
N LEU A 229 11.44 3.78 0.62
CA LEU A 229 10.27 2.92 0.42
C LEU A 229 9.44 2.74 1.70
N LEU A 230 10.09 2.59 2.87
CA LEU A 230 9.38 2.49 4.15
C LEU A 230 8.61 3.79 4.46
N VAL A 231 9.22 4.96 4.23
CA VAL A 231 8.55 6.25 4.43
C VAL A 231 7.38 6.42 3.47
N VAL A 232 7.51 6.05 2.18
CA VAL A 232 6.38 6.04 1.24
C VAL A 232 5.24 5.17 1.79
N THR A 233 5.58 3.97 2.26
CA THR A 233 4.62 3.00 2.78
C THR A 233 3.85 3.55 3.98
N PHE A 234 4.54 3.99 5.04
CA PHE A 234 3.89 4.51 6.23
C PHE A 234 3.14 5.82 5.97
N SER A 235 3.65 6.67 5.07
CA SER A 235 2.99 7.92 4.71
C SER A 235 1.68 7.68 3.96
N ILE A 236 1.62 6.70 3.05
CA ILE A 236 0.38 6.30 2.35
C ILE A 236 -0.63 5.70 3.34
N MET A 237 -0.20 4.79 4.21
CA MET A 237 -1.08 4.20 5.22
C MET A 237 -1.65 5.27 6.17
N ALA A 238 -0.85 6.27 6.51
CA ALA A 238 -1.24 7.39 7.37
C ALA A 238 -2.23 8.39 6.73
N LEU A 239 -2.55 8.24 5.44
CA LEU A 239 -3.60 9.03 4.80
C LEU A 239 -5.01 8.64 5.25
N SER A 240 -5.19 7.40 5.73
CA SER A 240 -6.43 6.99 6.39
C SER A 240 -6.55 7.60 7.79
N GLU A 241 -7.76 7.84 8.26
CA GLU A 241 -7.98 8.39 9.61
C GLU A 241 -7.53 7.39 10.69
N VAL A 242 -7.86 6.11 10.49
CA VAL A 242 -7.45 5.00 11.37
C VAL A 242 -5.94 4.78 11.36
N GLY A 243 -5.31 4.82 10.18
CA GLY A 243 -3.87 4.62 10.02
C GLY A 243 -3.02 5.83 10.36
N ARG A 244 -3.63 6.99 10.68
CA ARG A 244 -2.92 8.24 10.95
C ARG A 244 -1.75 8.15 11.93
N PRO A 245 -1.81 7.36 13.03
CA PRO A 245 -0.67 7.19 13.94
C PRO A 245 0.59 6.63 13.25
N LEU A 246 0.45 5.93 12.12
CA LEU A 246 1.57 5.34 11.39
C LEU A 246 2.55 6.38 10.85
N ARG A 247 2.14 7.65 10.72
CA ARG A 247 3.06 8.75 10.37
C ARG A 247 4.24 8.88 11.33
N PHE A 248 4.07 8.45 12.59
CA PHE A 248 5.14 8.51 13.57
C PHE A 248 6.26 7.51 13.29
N ALA A 249 6.05 6.52 12.42
CA ALA A 249 7.13 5.69 11.90
C ALA A 249 8.17 6.51 11.10
N ASN A 250 7.78 7.66 10.52
CA ASN A 250 8.71 8.56 9.83
C ASN A 250 9.70 9.23 10.80
N VAL A 251 9.43 9.25 12.11
CA VAL A 251 10.34 9.83 13.12
C VAL A 251 11.62 9.00 13.27
N PRO A 252 11.57 7.70 13.64
CA PRO A 252 12.77 6.88 13.70
C PRO A 252 13.44 6.72 12.33
N LEU A 253 12.68 6.66 11.23
CA LEU A 253 13.24 6.60 9.88
C LEU A 253 14.00 7.89 9.51
N GLY A 254 13.45 9.05 9.86
CA GLY A 254 14.13 10.33 9.68
C GLY A 254 15.36 10.47 10.59
N ALA A 255 15.30 9.98 11.83
CA ALA A 255 16.44 9.95 12.74
C ALA A 255 17.58 9.08 12.19
N TRP A 256 17.25 7.95 11.55
CA TRP A 256 18.23 7.13 10.85
C TRP A 256 18.92 7.89 9.71
N LEU A 257 18.18 8.63 8.87
CA LEU A 257 18.79 9.43 7.78
C LEU A 257 19.75 10.52 8.27
N ILE A 258 19.56 11.01 9.50
CA ILE A 258 20.49 11.96 10.13
C ILE A 258 21.79 11.26 10.54
N ALA A 259 21.70 10.03 11.06
CA ALA A 259 22.85 9.25 11.49
C ALA A 259 23.57 8.53 10.34
N ALA A 260 22.87 8.18 9.27
CA ALA A 260 23.36 7.34 8.18
C ALA A 260 24.64 7.89 7.52
N PRO A 261 24.81 9.20 7.26
CA PRO A 261 26.05 9.73 6.68
C PRO A 261 27.30 9.60 7.57
N ILE A 262 27.11 9.40 8.88
CA ILE A 262 28.21 9.16 9.83
C ILE A 262 28.53 7.67 9.90
N LEU A 263 27.52 6.80 9.76
CA LEU A 263 27.63 5.36 9.96
C LEU A 263 27.94 4.59 8.67
N LEU A 264 27.57 5.12 7.51
CA LEU A 264 27.67 4.45 6.22
C LEU A 264 28.62 5.18 5.27
N THR A 265 29.32 4.41 4.45
CA THR A 265 30.13 4.93 3.35
C THR A 265 29.28 5.09 2.09
N GLY A 266 29.72 5.98 1.18
CA GLY A 266 29.05 6.19 -0.11
C GLY A 266 28.21 7.47 -0.20
N TYR A 267 28.23 8.32 0.84
CA TYR A 267 27.74 9.69 0.75
C TYR A 267 28.86 10.64 0.32
N SER A 268 28.59 11.47 -0.68
CA SER A 268 29.34 12.72 -0.91
C SER A 268 28.96 13.76 0.16
N SER A 269 29.72 14.85 0.31
CA SER A 269 29.35 15.93 1.24
C SER A 269 27.96 16.49 0.96
N LEU A 270 27.61 16.66 -0.33
CA LEU A 270 26.29 17.11 -0.75
C LEU A 270 25.20 16.11 -0.38
N ALA A 271 25.42 14.81 -0.69
CA ALA A 271 24.46 13.76 -0.39
C ALA A 271 24.25 13.57 1.11
N ALA A 272 25.31 13.69 1.92
CA ALA A 272 25.24 13.65 3.37
C ALA A 272 24.36 14.79 3.93
N THR A 273 24.58 16.03 3.46
CA THR A 273 23.74 17.17 3.85
C THR A 273 22.29 16.97 3.41
N ALA A 274 22.05 16.49 2.18
CA ALA A 274 20.71 16.21 1.68
C ALA A 274 20.00 15.14 2.53
N SER A 275 20.68 14.05 2.90
CA SER A 275 20.15 12.99 3.77
C SER A 275 19.73 13.56 5.14
N VAL A 276 20.59 14.35 5.78
CA VAL A 276 20.28 14.99 7.07
C VAL A 276 19.07 15.92 6.95
N ILE A 277 19.01 16.75 5.90
CA ILE A 277 17.86 17.63 5.65
C ILE A 277 16.58 16.82 5.46
N CYS A 278 16.62 15.77 4.64
CA CYS A 278 15.46 14.88 4.44
C CYS A 278 15.01 14.25 5.76
N GLY A 279 15.94 13.76 6.58
CA GLY A 279 15.66 13.19 7.89
C GLY A 279 14.96 14.18 8.84
N VAL A 280 15.48 15.40 8.95
CA VAL A 280 14.87 16.47 9.77
C VAL A 280 13.47 16.82 9.25
N LEU A 281 13.30 16.98 7.94
CA LEU A 281 12.01 17.29 7.33
C LEU A 281 10.98 16.18 7.61
N LEU A 282 11.36 14.92 7.46
CA LEU A 282 10.46 13.78 7.72
C LEU A 282 10.00 13.72 9.18
N ILE A 283 10.89 14.01 10.13
CA ILE A 283 10.52 14.12 11.56
C ILE A 283 9.52 15.26 11.75
N LEU A 284 9.81 16.45 11.23
CA LEU A 284 8.95 17.62 11.40
C LEU A 284 7.58 17.43 10.74
N LEU A 285 7.52 16.80 9.56
CA LEU A 285 6.27 16.54 8.83
C LEU A 285 5.38 15.49 9.52
N ALA A 286 5.94 14.64 10.39
CA ALA A 286 5.18 13.66 11.17
C ALA A 286 4.42 14.26 12.37
N LEU A 287 4.82 15.44 12.85
CA LEU A 287 4.30 16.05 14.09
C LEU A 287 2.91 16.71 13.96
N PRO A 288 2.62 17.53 12.93
CA PRO A 288 1.37 18.32 12.87
C PRO A 288 0.15 17.44 13.03
N ARG A 289 -0.78 17.78 13.93
CA ARG A 289 -2.04 17.03 14.09
C ARG A 289 -2.91 17.27 12.86
N GLY A 290 -3.33 16.20 12.20
CA GLY A 290 -4.29 16.33 11.10
C GLY A 290 -5.71 16.58 11.66
N PRO A 291 -6.62 17.15 10.85
CA PRO A 291 -8.01 17.40 11.27
C PRO A 291 -8.72 16.09 11.62
N ILE A 292 -9.45 16.07 12.74
CA ILE A 292 -10.32 14.97 13.18
C ILE A 292 -11.76 15.45 12.96
N GLU A 293 -12.52 14.74 12.13
CA GLU A 293 -13.92 15.12 11.82
C GLU A 293 -14.92 13.99 12.12
N SER A 294 -14.49 12.88 12.72
CA SER A 294 -15.41 11.86 13.22
C SER A 294 -15.96 12.26 14.60
N ARG A 295 -17.22 12.70 14.64
CA ARG A 295 -18.07 12.72 15.82
C ARG A 295 -19.28 11.84 15.57
#